data_AF-A0AAN9GLK7-F1
#
_entry.id   AF-A0AAN9GLK7-F1
#
_cell.length_a   1.000
_cell.length_b   1.000
_cell.length_c   1.000
_cell.angle_alpha   90.00
_cell.angle_beta   90.00
_cell.angle_gamma   90.00
#
_symmetry.space_group_name_H-M   'P 1'
#
loop_
_entity.id
_entity.type
_entity.pdbx_description
1 polymer ?
#
loop_
_entity_poly.entity_id
_entity_poly.type
_entity_poly.pdbx_seq_one_letter_code
_entity_poly.pdbx_strand_id
1 'polypeptide(L)'
;MSTECNAEISAVDGPDSTQNGIGAAADSSSTSSYQQPLSKNQIKKQKKREKWLQIKSQIRHAEREKKKRRFAEMKKRGEDIGPSRKSLKKNRMVDSACRLRVVIDCSFDDFMTEKDTTFLVQQIQHSYSANRRAENPLQLYVCGIVGKAKQRLDSIGDYKGWDLHKEEREYMEVFPKEDIVYLSSESPNVLDTLDETKVYVIGGLVDHNHHKGLCHNLAEEKGLAHAQLPLGQFLQLKSRKVLTINHVFEILLRFTETKDWQTSFLSVLPQRKGACAKDNKEKDASCDNTQDVKATDCGNSSETCDKDVKGEDCVDSSGTCDKTKTDSETCGADVKATDQENTSEISDKS
;
A
#
# COMPACT_ATOMS: atom_id res chain seq x y z
N MET A 1 58.22 17.46 17.83
CA MET A 1 58.16 17.85 16.40
C MET A 1 56.70 17.65 15.98
N SER A 2 55.77 18.55 16.31
CA SER A 2 55.86 20.03 16.37
C SER A 2 56.18 20.59 14.97
N THR A 3 55.46 21.58 14.44
CA THR A 3 54.57 22.60 15.07
C THR A 3 53.41 22.86 14.08
N GLU A 4 52.14 22.95 14.49
CA GLU A 4 51.45 24.19 14.93
C GLU A 4 51.94 25.50 14.27
N CYS A 5 51.01 26.32 13.79
CA CYS A 5 51.26 27.69 13.32
C CYS A 5 50.06 28.58 13.72
N ASN A 6 50.34 29.87 13.96
CA ASN A 6 49.55 30.72 14.85
C ASN A 6 48.50 31.62 14.17
N ALA A 7 47.72 32.31 15.02
CA ALA A 7 46.72 33.32 14.67
C ALA A 7 47.28 34.76 14.83
N GLU A 8 46.36 35.72 15.06
CA GLU A 8 46.56 37.14 15.40
C GLU A 8 46.74 38.11 14.20
N ILE A 9 45.83 39.04 13.90
CA ILE A 9 45.31 40.26 14.57
C ILE A 9 46.02 41.54 14.08
N SER A 10 45.24 42.48 13.52
CA SER A 10 45.34 43.94 13.79
C SER A 10 44.27 44.73 13.02
N ALA A 11 43.70 45.80 13.61
CA ALA A 11 42.81 46.75 12.94
C ALA A 11 42.97 48.17 13.50
N VAL A 12 43.08 49.17 12.61
CA VAL A 12 43.07 50.66 12.78
C VAL A 12 43.20 51.26 11.36
N ASP A 13 42.78 52.48 10.97
CA ASP A 13 41.94 53.52 11.61
C ASP A 13 41.28 54.42 10.52
N GLY A 14 40.48 55.43 10.91
CA GLY A 14 39.76 56.38 10.02
C GLY A 14 40.60 57.48 9.33
N PRO A 15 39.98 58.39 8.54
CA PRO A 15 39.36 59.60 9.11
C PRO A 15 38.09 60.15 8.38
N ASP A 16 37.48 61.22 8.93
CA ASP A 16 36.39 62.06 8.34
C ASP A 16 37.00 63.16 7.40
N SER A 17 36.33 64.10 6.70
CA SER A 17 34.98 64.71 6.73
C SER A 17 34.60 65.32 5.34
N THR A 18 33.53 66.10 5.04
CA THR A 18 32.51 66.84 5.84
C THR A 18 31.22 67.15 5.00
N GLN A 19 30.12 67.53 5.67
CA GLN A 19 28.99 68.41 5.23
C GLN A 19 28.55 68.50 3.74
N ASN A 20 27.33 68.03 3.45
CA ASN A 20 26.14 68.89 3.24
C ASN A 20 24.87 68.02 3.11
N GLY A 21 23.66 68.59 3.25
CA GLY A 21 22.42 67.79 3.20
C GLY A 21 21.18 68.57 2.76
N ILE A 22 20.05 67.85 2.59
CA ILE A 22 18.66 68.34 2.50
C ILE A 22 17.72 67.11 2.47
N GLY A 23 16.55 67.21 3.09
CA GLY A 23 15.32 66.60 2.52
C GLY A 23 14.88 65.18 2.93
N ALA A 24 14.06 65.13 3.99
CA ALA A 24 12.78 64.39 4.06
C ALA A 24 12.70 62.84 4.08
N ALA A 25 11.80 62.39 4.98
CA ALA A 25 11.00 61.15 4.97
C ALA A 25 11.71 59.79 5.11
N ALA A 26 11.20 58.99 6.05
CA ALA A 26 11.58 57.59 6.23
C ALA A 26 10.54 56.66 5.59
N ASP A 27 11.01 55.52 5.08
CA ASP A 27 10.36 54.24 5.37
C ASP A 27 11.45 53.18 5.60
N SER A 28 11.29 52.40 6.68
CA SER A 28 12.20 51.34 7.10
C SER A 28 11.42 50.04 7.13
N SER A 29 11.21 49.46 5.95
CA SER A 29 10.37 48.28 5.71
C SER A 29 11.04 47.00 6.22
N SER A 30 11.08 46.85 7.55
CA SER A 30 11.47 45.62 8.23
C SER A 30 10.54 44.46 7.83
N THR A 31 11.06 43.51 7.05
CA THR A 31 10.32 42.36 6.52
C THR A 31 10.08 41.29 7.59
N SER A 32 9.24 41.63 8.57
CA SER A 32 8.76 40.70 9.59
C SER A 32 8.01 39.53 8.95
N SER A 33 8.58 38.33 9.05
CA SER A 33 7.99 37.11 8.49
C SER A 33 6.81 36.64 9.37
N TYR A 34 5.61 37.14 9.07
CA TYR A 34 4.36 36.74 9.75
C TYR A 34 4.06 35.25 9.57
N GLN A 35 4.53 34.42 10.51
CA GLN A 35 4.11 33.02 10.61
C GLN A 35 2.64 32.97 11.05
N GLN A 36 1.76 32.64 10.12
CA GLN A 36 0.33 32.47 10.38
C GLN A 36 0.10 31.42 11.50
N PRO A 37 -0.67 31.72 12.54
CA PRO A 37 -0.85 30.82 13.68
C PRO A 37 -1.59 29.54 13.26
N LEU A 38 -1.08 28.40 13.73
CA LEU A 38 -1.56 27.07 13.34
C LEU A 38 -3.05 26.87 13.66
N SER A 39 -3.78 26.31 12.70
CA SER A 39 -5.19 25.97 12.84
C SER A 39 -5.43 25.00 14.01
N LYS A 40 -6.61 25.10 14.65
CA LYS A 40 -7.05 24.18 15.73
C LYS A 40 -6.87 22.70 15.35
N ASN A 41 -7.06 22.35 14.08
CA ASN A 41 -6.83 20.99 13.57
C ASN A 41 -5.35 20.62 13.45
N GLN A 42 -4.47 21.54 13.06
CA GLN A 42 -3.02 21.33 13.03
C GLN A 42 -2.46 21.14 14.45
N ILE A 43 -2.88 21.99 15.39
CA ILE A 43 -2.51 21.87 16.82
C ILE A 43 -2.99 20.53 17.40
N LYS A 44 -4.21 20.08 17.07
CA LYS A 44 -4.73 18.76 17.46
C LYS A 44 -3.91 17.61 16.86
N LYS A 45 -3.49 17.73 15.59
CA LYS A 45 -2.65 16.73 14.88
C LYS A 45 -1.22 16.66 15.47
N GLN A 46 -0.64 17.81 15.86
CA GLN A 46 0.63 17.89 16.60
C GLN A 46 0.53 17.24 17.99
N LYS A 47 -0.46 17.62 18.80
CA LYS A 47 -0.67 17.01 20.14
C LYS A 47 -0.96 15.50 20.10
N LYS A 48 -1.63 14.98 19.05
CA LYS A 48 -1.77 13.53 18.81
C LYS A 48 -0.41 12.89 18.49
N ARG A 49 0.43 13.53 17.66
CA ARG A 49 1.79 13.07 17.33
C ARG A 49 2.72 13.07 18.55
N GLU A 50 2.71 14.11 19.37
CA GLU A 50 3.54 14.23 20.59
C GLU A 50 3.23 13.14 21.61
N LYS A 51 1.94 12.99 21.98
CA LYS A 51 1.49 11.91 22.88
C LYS A 51 1.82 10.53 22.33
N TRP A 52 1.70 10.33 21.02
CA TRP A 52 2.13 9.09 20.38
C TRP A 52 3.64 8.88 20.50
N LEU A 53 4.48 9.88 20.22
CA LEU A 53 5.94 9.77 20.34
C LEU A 53 6.39 9.39 21.76
N GLN A 54 5.75 9.94 22.78
CA GLN A 54 5.99 9.61 24.19
C GLN A 54 5.66 8.13 24.49
N ILE A 55 4.45 7.67 24.12
CA ILE A 55 3.94 6.34 24.50
C ILE A 55 4.46 5.22 23.57
N LYS A 56 4.89 5.55 22.34
CA LYS A 56 5.40 4.64 21.30
C LYS A 56 6.50 3.69 21.77
N SER A 57 7.37 4.11 22.68
CA SER A 57 8.41 3.23 23.25
C SER A 57 7.80 2.13 24.13
N GLN A 58 6.83 2.49 24.98
CA GLN A 58 6.13 1.59 25.89
C GLN A 58 5.25 0.59 25.13
N ILE A 59 4.49 1.05 24.12
CA ILE A 59 3.70 0.18 23.23
C ILE A 59 4.61 -0.86 22.56
N ARG A 60 5.72 -0.42 21.94
CA ARG A 60 6.70 -1.31 21.30
C ARG A 60 7.29 -2.33 22.29
N HIS A 61 7.44 -1.99 23.56
CA HIS A 61 7.88 -2.92 24.59
C HIS A 61 6.80 -3.95 24.93
N ALA A 62 5.57 -3.50 25.22
CA ALA A 62 4.43 -4.37 25.53
C ALA A 62 4.10 -5.35 24.39
N GLU A 63 4.18 -4.89 23.13
CA GLU A 63 4.01 -5.73 21.94
C GLU A 63 5.10 -6.81 21.82
N ARG A 64 6.37 -6.47 22.09
CA ARG A 64 7.48 -7.44 22.12
C ARG A 64 7.24 -8.51 23.18
N GLU A 65 6.84 -8.15 24.39
CA GLU A 65 6.60 -9.12 25.47
C GLU A 65 5.32 -9.94 25.25
N LYS A 66 4.28 -9.38 24.61
CA LYS A 66 3.12 -10.17 24.16
C LYS A 66 3.51 -11.16 23.05
N LYS A 67 4.35 -10.75 22.09
CA LYS A 67 4.84 -11.62 21.01
C LYS A 67 5.77 -12.72 21.51
N LYS A 68 6.67 -12.44 22.47
CA LYS A 68 7.50 -13.45 23.15
C LYS A 68 6.66 -14.51 23.86
N ARG A 69 5.65 -14.09 24.64
CA ARG A 69 4.73 -15.01 25.35
C ARG A 69 4.00 -15.94 24.38
N ARG A 70 3.33 -15.38 23.36
CA ARG A 70 2.67 -16.17 22.31
C ARG A 70 3.64 -17.13 21.61
N PHE A 71 4.86 -16.71 21.30
CA PHE A 71 5.87 -17.59 20.69
C PHE A 71 6.28 -18.74 21.62
N ALA A 72 6.43 -18.49 22.92
CA ALA A 72 6.71 -19.53 23.91
C ALA A 72 5.52 -20.49 24.12
N GLU A 73 4.28 -19.99 24.05
CA GLU A 73 3.05 -20.79 24.13
C GLU A 73 2.88 -21.71 22.91
N MET A 74 3.03 -21.19 21.69
CA MET A 74 3.00 -21.99 20.45
C MET A 74 4.12 -23.04 20.46
N LYS A 75 5.33 -22.68 20.93
CA LYS A 75 6.43 -23.65 21.09
C LYS A 75 6.12 -24.75 22.12
N LYS A 76 5.43 -24.44 23.22
CA LYS A 76 4.97 -25.44 24.21
C LYS A 76 3.88 -26.36 23.65
N ARG A 77 3.06 -25.86 22.72
CA ARG A 77 2.00 -26.61 22.02
C ARG A 77 2.52 -27.49 20.87
N GLY A 78 3.81 -27.38 20.52
CA GLY A 78 4.41 -28.12 19.40
C GLY A 78 4.00 -27.61 18.01
N GLU A 79 3.43 -26.40 17.94
CA GLU A 79 2.96 -25.81 16.68
C GLU A 79 4.14 -25.32 15.83
N ASP A 80 3.99 -25.36 14.50
CA ASP A 80 4.96 -24.69 13.63
C ASP A 80 4.93 -23.17 13.87
N ILE A 81 6.13 -22.61 14.04
CA ILE A 81 6.36 -21.19 14.29
C ILE A 81 7.12 -20.53 13.13
N GLY A 82 7.31 -21.28 12.05
CA GLY A 82 7.94 -20.87 10.81
C GLY A 82 9.46 -20.74 10.88
N PRO A 83 10.11 -20.49 9.73
CA PRO A 83 11.56 -20.38 9.63
C PRO A 83 12.12 -19.21 10.45
N SER A 84 13.08 -19.53 11.32
CA SER A 84 13.81 -18.55 12.12
C SER A 84 14.55 -17.51 11.26
N ARG A 85 14.84 -16.31 11.81
CA ARG A 85 15.68 -15.31 11.13
C ARG A 85 17.10 -15.81 10.80
N LYS A 86 17.58 -16.88 11.44
CA LYS A 86 18.87 -17.53 11.12
C LYS A 86 18.76 -18.47 9.92
N SER A 87 17.68 -19.26 9.79
CA SER A 87 17.45 -20.13 8.63
C SER A 87 17.05 -19.32 7.39
N LEU A 88 16.20 -18.29 7.55
CA LEU A 88 15.87 -17.35 6.46
C LEU A 88 17.11 -16.71 5.82
N LYS A 89 18.16 -16.43 6.61
CA LYS A 89 19.43 -15.90 6.08
C LYS A 89 20.21 -16.90 5.22
N LYS A 90 20.04 -18.20 5.44
CA LYS A 90 20.69 -19.27 4.67
C LYS A 90 19.95 -19.56 3.35
N ASN A 91 18.62 -19.49 3.36
CA ASN A 91 17.82 -19.65 2.15
C ASN A 91 18.02 -18.44 1.22
N ARG A 92 18.78 -18.58 0.13
CA ARG A 92 19.07 -17.50 -0.84
C ARG A 92 18.70 -17.90 -2.26
N MET A 93 18.38 -16.92 -3.11
CA MET A 93 17.97 -17.17 -4.50
C MET A 93 19.07 -17.88 -5.31
N VAL A 94 20.34 -17.52 -5.11
CA VAL A 94 21.47 -18.18 -5.79
C VAL A 94 21.57 -19.67 -5.48
N ASP A 95 21.23 -20.07 -4.24
CA ASP A 95 21.28 -21.44 -3.74
C ASP A 95 19.97 -22.23 -4.02
N SER A 96 18.95 -21.59 -4.61
CA SER A 96 17.66 -22.20 -4.97
C SER A 96 17.78 -23.20 -6.12
N ALA A 97 16.95 -24.25 -6.14
CA ALA A 97 16.82 -25.09 -7.33
C ALA A 97 16.03 -24.41 -8.45
N CYS A 98 15.06 -23.55 -8.12
CA CYS A 98 14.22 -22.87 -9.11
C CYS A 98 14.98 -21.70 -9.77
N ARG A 99 15.04 -21.70 -11.10
CA ARG A 99 15.74 -20.65 -11.88
C ARG A 99 14.81 -19.67 -12.59
N LEU A 100 13.50 -19.87 -12.46
CA LEU A 100 12.46 -18.95 -12.95
C LEU A 100 12.72 -17.50 -12.50
N ARG A 101 12.71 -16.59 -13.49
CA ARG A 101 12.97 -15.16 -13.30
C ARG A 101 11.65 -14.40 -13.22
N VAL A 102 11.46 -13.59 -12.17
CA VAL A 102 10.27 -12.75 -11.98
C VAL A 102 10.68 -11.32 -11.66
N VAL A 103 10.13 -10.36 -12.40
CA VAL A 103 10.43 -8.93 -12.30
C VAL A 103 9.22 -8.20 -11.74
N ILE A 104 9.44 -7.25 -10.82
CA ILE A 104 8.49 -6.18 -10.54
C ILE A 104 8.99 -4.92 -11.24
N ASP A 105 8.21 -4.39 -12.18
CA ASP A 105 8.54 -3.20 -12.96
C ASP A 105 8.05 -1.93 -12.27
N CYS A 106 8.94 -1.12 -11.71
CA CYS A 106 8.60 0.12 -11.00
C CYS A 106 8.49 1.37 -11.90
N SER A 107 8.51 1.22 -13.22
CA SER A 107 8.50 2.33 -14.20
C SER A 107 7.18 3.14 -14.30
N PHE A 108 6.34 3.10 -13.26
CA PHE A 108 4.98 3.66 -13.24
C PHE A 108 4.79 4.84 -12.27
N ASP A 109 5.88 5.42 -11.76
CA ASP A 109 5.85 6.44 -10.69
C ASP A 109 4.87 7.59 -10.97
N ASP A 110 4.75 8.07 -12.21
CA ASP A 110 3.85 9.17 -12.57
C ASP A 110 2.36 8.82 -12.52
N PHE A 111 2.02 7.53 -12.58
CA PHE A 111 0.66 7.02 -12.40
C PHE A 111 0.29 6.77 -10.93
N MET A 112 1.18 7.11 -9.97
CA MET A 112 0.99 6.85 -8.54
C MET A 112 1.14 8.11 -7.66
N THR A 113 0.30 8.20 -6.63
CA THR A 113 0.50 9.16 -5.53
C THR A 113 1.58 8.66 -4.56
N GLU A 114 2.04 9.50 -3.63
CA GLU A 114 2.96 9.08 -2.55
C GLU A 114 2.39 7.96 -1.66
N LYS A 115 1.05 7.91 -1.52
CA LYS A 115 0.31 6.89 -0.79
C LYS A 115 0.37 5.55 -1.52
N ASP A 116 0.19 5.59 -2.83
CA ASP A 116 0.21 4.40 -3.69
C ASP A 116 1.64 3.87 -3.87
N THR A 117 2.61 4.78 -4.02
CA THR A 117 4.06 4.48 -3.94
C THR A 117 4.41 3.79 -2.62
N THR A 118 3.79 4.20 -1.51
CA THR A 118 3.95 3.54 -0.21
C THR A 118 3.32 2.14 -0.18
N PHE A 119 2.21 1.90 -0.89
CA PHE A 119 1.62 0.56 -1.04
C PHE A 119 2.40 -0.33 -2.00
N LEU A 120 2.99 0.21 -3.07
CA LEU A 120 3.93 -0.50 -3.95
C LEU A 120 5.09 -1.07 -3.13
N VAL A 121 5.77 -0.22 -2.36
CA VAL A 121 6.91 -0.65 -1.54
C VAL A 121 6.50 -1.70 -0.49
N GLN A 122 5.29 -1.63 0.07
CA GLN A 122 4.75 -2.68 0.94
C GLN A 122 4.50 -4.00 0.18
N GLN A 123 4.02 -3.96 -1.06
CA GLN A 123 3.81 -5.16 -1.86
C GLN A 123 5.14 -5.81 -2.30
N ILE A 124 6.17 -5.02 -2.60
CA ILE A 124 7.54 -5.52 -2.82
C ILE A 124 8.08 -6.16 -1.53
N GLN A 125 7.88 -5.51 -0.37
CA GLN A 125 8.24 -6.08 0.94
C GLN A 125 7.54 -7.42 1.21
N HIS A 126 6.27 -7.57 0.85
CA HIS A 126 5.54 -8.83 0.96
C HIS A 126 6.06 -9.89 -0.01
N SER A 127 6.25 -9.57 -1.29
CA SER A 127 6.80 -10.47 -2.31
C SER A 127 8.16 -11.03 -1.92
N TYR A 128 9.10 -10.16 -1.53
CA TYR A 128 10.41 -10.57 -1.01
C TYR A 128 10.29 -11.44 0.26
N SER A 129 9.39 -11.07 1.19
CA SER A 129 9.18 -11.82 2.42
C SER A 129 8.56 -13.20 2.19
N ALA A 130 7.73 -13.36 1.16
CA ALA A 130 7.24 -14.66 0.71
C ALA A 130 8.38 -15.47 0.07
N ASN A 131 9.13 -14.87 -0.85
CA ASN A 131 10.24 -15.53 -1.56
C ASN A 131 11.28 -16.12 -0.61
N ARG A 132 11.71 -15.39 0.43
CA ARG A 132 12.67 -15.90 1.43
C ARG A 132 12.12 -17.05 2.32
N ARG A 133 10.81 -17.31 2.29
CA ARG A 133 10.15 -18.42 3.02
C ARG A 133 9.81 -19.63 2.15
N ALA A 134 9.91 -19.50 0.82
CA ALA A 134 9.78 -20.62 -0.10
C ALA A 134 10.82 -21.69 0.17
N GLU A 135 10.53 -22.93 -0.19
CA GLU A 135 11.56 -23.98 -0.24
C GLU A 135 12.60 -23.68 -1.34
N ASN A 136 12.11 -23.25 -2.51
CA ASN A 136 12.91 -22.86 -3.66
C ASN A 136 12.55 -21.43 -4.09
N PRO A 137 13.24 -20.39 -3.56
CA PRO A 137 13.00 -19.00 -3.95
C PRO A 137 13.14 -18.78 -5.47
N LEU A 138 12.24 -17.98 -6.04
CA LEU A 138 12.35 -17.48 -7.41
C LEU A 138 13.50 -16.49 -7.51
N GLN A 139 14.02 -16.31 -8.73
CA GLN A 139 15.02 -15.26 -9.01
C GLN A 139 14.27 -13.92 -9.15
N LEU A 140 14.09 -13.22 -8.03
CA LEU A 140 13.32 -11.97 -7.93
C LEU A 140 14.17 -10.75 -8.30
N TYR A 141 13.65 -9.98 -9.26
CA TYR A 141 14.16 -8.68 -9.71
C TYR A 141 13.15 -7.58 -9.39
N VAL A 142 13.67 -6.39 -9.10
CA VAL A 142 12.88 -5.15 -9.11
C VAL A 142 13.64 -4.18 -10.02
N CYS A 143 12.99 -3.76 -11.10
CA CYS A 143 13.55 -2.93 -12.17
C CYS A 143 12.85 -1.57 -12.24
N GLY A 144 13.45 -0.58 -12.92
CA GLY A 144 12.93 0.78 -12.97
C GLY A 144 12.87 1.46 -11.59
N ILE A 145 13.80 1.13 -10.68
CA ILE A 145 13.82 1.73 -9.33
C ILE A 145 14.36 3.18 -9.40
N VAL A 146 13.51 4.10 -9.86
CA VAL A 146 13.79 5.54 -9.97
C VAL A 146 12.82 6.36 -9.11
N GLY A 147 12.89 7.70 -9.21
CA GLY A 147 11.84 8.61 -8.76
C GLY A 147 11.35 8.45 -7.31
N LYS A 148 10.02 8.50 -7.15
CA LYS A 148 9.26 8.35 -5.90
C LYS A 148 9.49 6.96 -5.30
N ALA A 149 9.45 5.90 -6.09
CA ALA A 149 9.66 4.52 -5.63
C ALA A 149 11.04 4.34 -4.99
N LYS A 150 12.10 4.85 -5.64
CA LYS A 150 13.48 4.85 -5.13
C LYS A 150 13.60 5.67 -3.86
N GLN A 151 13.13 6.92 -3.86
CA GLN A 151 13.14 7.77 -2.65
C GLN A 151 12.42 7.08 -1.48
N ARG A 152 11.31 6.38 -1.75
CA ARG A 152 10.56 5.65 -0.73
C ARG A 152 11.33 4.45 -0.19
N LEU A 153 11.98 3.66 -1.04
CA LEU A 153 12.85 2.57 -0.62
C LEU A 153 14.07 3.06 0.18
N ASP A 154 14.75 4.11 -0.31
CA ASP A 154 15.88 4.75 0.38
C ASP A 154 15.49 5.34 1.75
N SER A 155 14.26 5.86 1.91
CA SER A 155 13.73 6.35 3.20
C SER A 155 13.56 5.26 4.27
N ILE A 156 13.47 3.98 3.87
CA ILE A 156 13.36 2.81 4.76
C ILE A 156 14.74 2.14 4.92
N GLY A 157 15.52 2.09 3.83
CA GLY A 157 16.93 1.67 3.82
C GLY A 157 17.20 0.17 3.96
N ASP A 158 16.23 -0.62 4.43
CA ASP A 158 16.43 -2.05 4.71
C ASP A 158 16.57 -2.92 3.44
N TYR A 159 15.96 -2.49 2.33
CA TYR A 159 16.01 -3.15 1.02
C TYR A 159 17.44 -3.36 0.47
N LYS A 160 18.40 -2.55 0.92
CA LYS A 160 19.82 -2.65 0.56
C LYS A 160 20.44 -3.97 1.02
N GLY A 161 19.95 -4.52 2.14
CA GLY A 161 20.37 -5.83 2.67
C GLY A 161 19.47 -7.00 2.27
N TRP A 162 18.55 -6.82 1.32
CA TRP A 162 17.69 -7.89 0.81
C TRP A 162 18.35 -8.69 -0.31
N ASP A 163 18.09 -9.99 -0.32
CA ASP A 163 18.49 -10.92 -1.38
C ASP A 163 17.47 -10.87 -2.52
N LEU A 164 17.58 -9.84 -3.36
CA LEU A 164 16.90 -9.67 -4.64
C LEU A 164 17.73 -8.74 -5.53
N HIS A 165 17.59 -8.87 -6.85
CA HIS A 165 18.25 -8.01 -7.83
C HIS A 165 17.56 -6.63 -7.89
N LYS A 166 18.37 -5.56 -7.91
CA LYS A 166 17.92 -4.16 -7.78
C LYS A 166 18.46 -3.38 -8.97
N GLU A 167 17.58 -2.98 -9.89
CA GLU A 167 17.96 -2.32 -11.12
C GLU A 167 17.26 -0.95 -11.21
N GLU A 168 18.02 0.11 -11.40
CA GLU A 168 17.48 1.45 -11.71
C GLU A 168 17.05 1.54 -13.19
N ARG A 169 17.58 0.64 -14.04
CA ARG A 169 17.30 0.44 -15.47
C ARG A 169 15.95 -0.22 -15.73
N GLU A 170 15.41 -0.03 -16.94
CA GLU A 170 14.24 -0.79 -17.41
C GLU A 170 14.58 -2.29 -17.56
N TYR A 171 13.56 -3.15 -17.40
CA TYR A 171 13.73 -4.61 -17.51
C TYR A 171 14.20 -5.07 -18.91
N MET A 172 13.90 -4.31 -19.97
CA MET A 172 14.40 -4.58 -21.33
C MET A 172 15.89 -4.28 -21.52
N GLU A 173 16.53 -3.53 -20.61
CA GLU A 173 18.00 -3.35 -20.59
C GLU A 173 18.71 -4.47 -19.81
N VAL A 174 17.94 -5.30 -19.10
CA VAL A 174 18.43 -6.35 -18.20
C VAL A 174 18.24 -7.74 -18.80
N PHE A 175 17.24 -7.93 -19.66
CA PHE A 175 16.88 -9.22 -20.25
C PHE A 175 16.64 -9.13 -21.77
N PRO A 176 16.94 -10.21 -22.54
CA PRO A 176 16.58 -10.30 -23.95
C PRO A 176 15.07 -10.15 -24.16
N LYS A 177 14.67 -9.47 -25.24
CA LYS A 177 13.26 -9.17 -25.55
C LYS A 177 12.42 -10.45 -25.71
N GLU A 178 13.01 -11.45 -26.34
CA GLU A 178 12.46 -12.78 -26.61
C GLU A 178 12.25 -13.65 -25.36
N ASP A 179 12.84 -13.27 -24.21
CA ASP A 179 12.65 -13.94 -22.93
C ASP A 179 11.55 -13.32 -22.06
N ILE A 180 11.10 -12.10 -22.38
CA ILE A 180 10.17 -11.32 -21.55
C ILE A 180 8.71 -11.71 -21.85
N VAL A 181 7.99 -12.11 -20.79
CA VAL A 181 6.53 -12.32 -20.80
C VAL A 181 5.89 -11.36 -19.79
N TYR A 182 5.19 -10.34 -20.27
CA TYR A 182 4.52 -9.35 -19.44
C TYR A 182 3.15 -9.84 -18.96
N LEU A 183 2.91 -9.82 -17.65
CA LEU A 183 1.65 -10.28 -17.04
C LEU A 183 0.64 -9.14 -16.90
N SER A 184 -0.53 -9.30 -17.52
CA SER A 184 -1.67 -8.38 -17.42
C SER A 184 -2.99 -9.13 -17.46
N SER A 185 -3.96 -8.69 -16.67
CA SER A 185 -5.32 -9.25 -16.61
C SER A 185 -6.18 -9.00 -17.86
N GLU A 186 -5.75 -8.09 -18.73
CA GLU A 186 -6.46 -7.69 -19.95
C GLU A 186 -5.99 -8.47 -21.18
N SER A 187 -4.85 -9.15 -21.10
CA SER A 187 -4.24 -9.89 -22.21
C SER A 187 -5.14 -11.02 -22.73
N PRO A 188 -5.33 -11.19 -24.05
CA PRO A 188 -6.13 -12.29 -24.60
C PRO A 188 -5.46 -13.67 -24.42
N ASN A 189 -4.13 -13.71 -24.30
CA ASN A 189 -3.37 -14.94 -24.12
C ASN A 189 -3.50 -15.43 -22.67
N VAL A 190 -3.76 -16.72 -22.47
CA VAL A 190 -3.82 -17.33 -21.12
C VAL A 190 -2.53 -18.08 -20.85
N LEU A 191 -1.94 -17.86 -19.67
CA LEU A 191 -0.72 -18.52 -19.22
C LEU A 191 -1.02 -19.92 -18.69
N ASP A 192 -0.65 -20.95 -19.45
CA ASP A 192 -0.91 -22.36 -19.11
C ASP A 192 0.18 -22.95 -18.20
N THR A 193 1.46 -22.67 -18.46
CA THR A 193 2.61 -23.16 -17.69
C THR A 193 3.67 -22.08 -17.50
N LEU A 194 4.64 -22.31 -16.61
CA LEU A 194 5.80 -21.44 -16.41
C LEU A 194 7.06 -22.07 -17.00
N ASP A 195 7.63 -21.40 -17.99
CA ASP A 195 8.89 -21.76 -18.65
C ASP A 195 10.06 -21.15 -17.86
N GLU A 196 10.96 -21.99 -17.34
CA GLU A 196 12.10 -21.53 -16.54
C GLU A 196 13.17 -20.80 -17.39
N THR A 197 13.11 -20.87 -18.73
CA THR A 197 13.92 -19.99 -19.58
C THR A 197 13.35 -18.58 -19.67
N LYS A 198 12.12 -18.30 -19.24
CA LYS A 198 11.48 -16.99 -19.41
C LYS A 198 11.57 -16.07 -18.19
N VAL A 199 11.23 -14.81 -18.42
CA VAL A 199 11.26 -13.70 -17.47
C VAL A 199 9.84 -13.14 -17.38
N TYR A 200 9.18 -13.39 -16.26
CA TYR A 200 7.79 -12.98 -16.05
C TYR A 200 7.74 -11.61 -15.38
N VAL A 201 7.23 -10.60 -16.10
CA VAL A 201 7.18 -9.20 -15.62
C VAL A 201 5.82 -8.89 -15.03
N ILE A 202 5.81 -8.38 -13.80
CA ILE A 202 4.62 -7.90 -13.09
C ILE A 202 4.71 -6.37 -13.03
N GLY A 203 3.69 -5.68 -13.54
CA GLY A 203 3.61 -4.21 -13.43
C GLY A 203 3.55 -3.78 -11.96
N GLY A 204 4.54 -3.02 -11.52
CA GLY A 204 4.64 -2.43 -10.17
C GLY A 204 3.74 -1.21 -10.00
N LEU A 205 2.49 -1.32 -10.45
CA LEU A 205 1.48 -0.27 -10.43
C LEU A 205 0.51 -0.49 -9.26
N VAL A 206 0.15 0.59 -8.56
CA VAL A 206 -0.92 0.60 -7.56
C VAL A 206 -1.87 1.75 -7.87
N ASP A 207 -2.94 1.46 -8.60
CA ASP A 207 -3.86 2.46 -9.15
C ASP A 207 -5.34 2.19 -8.84
N HIS A 208 -5.64 1.14 -8.07
CA HIS A 208 -7.00 0.61 -7.86
C HIS A 208 -7.75 0.16 -9.15
N ASN A 209 -7.01 -0.12 -10.24
CA ASN A 209 -7.50 -0.35 -11.59
C ASN A 209 -8.36 0.82 -12.11
N HIS A 210 -7.73 2.01 -12.14
CA HIS A 210 -8.16 3.18 -12.89
C HIS A 210 -7.55 3.15 -14.31
N HIS A 211 -6.27 2.80 -14.44
CA HIS A 211 -5.53 2.73 -15.70
C HIS A 211 -5.65 1.34 -16.36
N LYS A 212 -6.90 0.93 -16.63
CA LYS A 212 -7.25 -0.35 -17.28
C LYS A 212 -6.41 -0.57 -18.53
N GLY A 213 -5.75 -1.74 -18.62
CA GLY A 213 -4.99 -2.14 -19.80
C GLY A 213 -3.64 -1.45 -19.97
N LEU A 214 -3.22 -0.49 -19.12
CA LEU A 214 -1.94 0.22 -19.27
C LEU A 214 -0.74 -0.72 -19.46
N CYS A 215 -0.66 -1.78 -18.65
CA CYS A 215 0.37 -2.81 -18.77
C CYS A 215 0.25 -3.69 -20.04
N HIS A 216 -0.96 -3.92 -20.55
CA HIS A 216 -1.18 -4.67 -21.78
C HIS A 216 -0.76 -3.85 -23.01
N ASN A 217 -1.25 -2.61 -23.09
CA ASN A 217 -0.96 -1.69 -24.18
C ASN A 217 0.56 -1.40 -24.26
N LEU A 218 1.21 -1.20 -23.11
CA LEU A 218 2.66 -1.01 -23.03
C LEU A 218 3.43 -2.25 -23.54
N ALA A 219 2.93 -3.45 -23.26
CA ALA A 219 3.54 -4.69 -23.76
C ALA A 219 3.32 -4.87 -25.28
N GLU A 220 2.15 -4.52 -25.81
CA GLU A 220 1.89 -4.53 -27.26
C GLU A 220 2.74 -3.49 -28.00
N GLU A 221 2.82 -2.25 -27.49
CA GLU A 221 3.63 -1.16 -28.05
C GLU A 221 5.12 -1.50 -28.05
N LYS A 222 5.64 -2.04 -26.94
CA LYS A 222 7.02 -2.56 -26.85
C LYS A 222 7.19 -3.88 -27.61
N GLY A 223 6.12 -4.47 -28.15
CA GLY A 223 6.10 -5.71 -28.93
C GLY A 223 6.60 -6.93 -28.16
N LEU A 224 6.26 -7.03 -26.89
CA LEU A 224 6.63 -8.09 -25.95
C LEU A 224 5.60 -9.23 -26.00
N ALA A 225 6.01 -10.45 -25.61
CA ALA A 225 5.04 -11.48 -25.27
C ALA A 225 4.28 -11.07 -24.00
N HIS A 226 2.99 -11.37 -23.93
CA HIS A 226 2.14 -11.01 -22.79
C HIS A 226 1.07 -12.08 -22.52
N ALA A 227 0.62 -12.23 -21.27
CA ALA A 227 -0.42 -13.18 -20.88
C ALA A 227 -1.18 -12.80 -19.59
N GLN A 228 -2.42 -13.30 -19.45
CA GLN A 228 -3.18 -13.29 -18.20
C GLN A 228 -3.00 -14.61 -17.43
N LEU A 229 -3.09 -14.56 -16.09
CA LEU A 229 -3.21 -15.77 -15.26
C LEU A 229 -4.54 -16.49 -15.55
N PRO A 230 -4.60 -17.84 -15.50
CA PRO A 230 -5.78 -18.65 -15.86
C PRO A 230 -6.95 -18.59 -14.84
N LEU A 231 -7.11 -17.48 -14.12
CA LEU A 231 -8.14 -17.23 -13.10
C LEU A 231 -9.56 -17.58 -13.59
N GLY A 232 -9.85 -17.35 -14.87
CA GLY A 232 -11.16 -17.63 -15.47
C GLY A 232 -11.47 -19.12 -15.66
N GLN A 233 -10.46 -19.98 -15.70
CA GLN A 233 -10.62 -21.44 -15.83
C GLN A 233 -10.92 -22.09 -14.48
N PHE A 234 -10.19 -21.68 -13.43
CA PHE A 234 -10.21 -22.37 -12.13
C PHE A 234 -11.09 -21.71 -11.05
N LEU A 235 -11.45 -20.42 -11.19
CA LEU A 235 -12.21 -19.68 -10.16
C LEU A 235 -13.50 -19.05 -10.70
N GLN A 236 -14.50 -18.92 -9.82
CA GLN A 236 -15.70 -18.11 -10.06
C GLN A 236 -15.71 -16.81 -9.21
N LEU A 237 -14.78 -15.89 -9.52
CA LEU A 237 -14.68 -14.62 -8.81
C LEU A 237 -15.91 -13.72 -9.04
N LYS A 238 -16.57 -13.31 -7.95
CA LYS A 238 -17.61 -12.26 -7.94
C LYS A 238 -17.04 -10.82 -8.10
N SER A 239 -15.72 -10.68 -8.11
CA SER A 239 -15.00 -9.40 -8.21
C SER A 239 -14.19 -9.30 -9.50
N ARG A 240 -13.66 -8.10 -9.81
CA ARG A 240 -12.71 -7.88 -10.92
C ARG A 240 -11.55 -8.90 -10.85
N LYS A 241 -11.09 -9.40 -12.00
CA LYS A 241 -9.98 -10.36 -12.12
C LYS A 241 -8.59 -9.78 -11.78
N VAL A 242 -8.48 -8.48 -11.54
CA VAL A 242 -7.20 -7.81 -11.24
C VAL A 242 -6.72 -8.17 -9.83
N LEU A 243 -5.45 -8.55 -9.72
CA LEU A 243 -4.77 -8.89 -8.49
C LEU A 243 -3.71 -7.84 -8.14
N THR A 244 -3.23 -7.84 -6.90
CA THR A 244 -2.13 -6.98 -6.47
C THR A 244 -0.79 -7.67 -6.73
N ILE A 245 0.29 -6.89 -6.83
CA ILE A 245 1.65 -7.33 -7.20
C ILE A 245 2.09 -8.53 -6.35
N ASN A 246 1.88 -8.45 -5.03
CA ASN A 246 2.23 -9.53 -4.11
C ASN A 246 1.41 -10.80 -4.37
N HIS A 247 0.10 -10.72 -4.62
CA HIS A 247 -0.70 -11.93 -4.89
C HIS A 247 -0.28 -12.57 -6.22
N VAL A 248 0.05 -11.79 -7.26
CA VAL A 248 0.58 -12.33 -8.53
C VAL A 248 1.91 -13.04 -8.29
N PHE A 249 2.85 -12.40 -7.59
CA PHE A 249 4.14 -13.00 -7.25
C PHE A 249 3.99 -14.28 -6.40
N GLU A 250 3.15 -14.25 -5.37
CA GLU A 250 2.89 -15.38 -4.49
C GLU A 250 2.19 -16.54 -5.23
N ILE A 251 1.33 -16.25 -6.20
CA ILE A 251 0.71 -17.27 -7.09
C ILE A 251 1.78 -17.94 -7.97
N LEU A 252 2.66 -17.17 -8.62
CA LEU A 252 3.75 -17.75 -9.45
C LEU A 252 4.66 -18.64 -8.60
N LEU A 253 5.01 -18.18 -7.40
CA LEU A 253 5.81 -18.94 -6.45
C LEU A 253 5.13 -20.27 -6.07
N ARG A 254 3.85 -20.23 -5.67
CA ARG A 254 3.09 -21.44 -5.33
C ARG A 254 2.91 -22.37 -6.54
N PHE A 255 2.86 -21.84 -7.76
CA PHE A 255 2.82 -22.67 -8.97
C PHE A 255 4.15 -23.36 -9.22
N THR A 256 5.30 -22.75 -8.91
CA THR A 256 6.59 -23.48 -9.00
C THR A 256 6.71 -24.63 -8.01
N GLU A 257 6.08 -24.51 -6.83
CA GLU A 257 6.05 -25.56 -5.80
C GLU A 257 5.02 -26.67 -6.08
N THR A 258 3.83 -26.32 -6.56
CA THR A 258 2.68 -27.25 -6.71
C THR A 258 2.43 -27.74 -8.13
N LYS A 259 2.86 -26.96 -9.14
CA LYS A 259 2.51 -27.11 -10.57
C LYS A 259 0.99 -27.18 -10.86
N ASP A 260 0.15 -26.70 -9.94
CA ASP A 260 -1.31 -26.57 -10.09
C ASP A 260 -1.76 -25.13 -9.84
N TRP A 261 -2.47 -24.55 -10.80
CA TRP A 261 -3.04 -23.21 -10.70
C TRP A 261 -4.13 -23.11 -9.64
N GLN A 262 -4.97 -24.13 -9.47
CA GLN A 262 -6.11 -24.07 -8.55
C GLN A 262 -5.64 -23.99 -7.10
N THR A 263 -4.74 -24.89 -6.68
CA THR A 263 -4.09 -24.88 -5.37
C THR A 263 -3.28 -23.59 -5.16
N SER A 264 -2.55 -23.13 -6.17
CA SER A 264 -1.80 -21.87 -6.12
C SER A 264 -2.71 -20.68 -5.85
N PHE A 265 -3.84 -20.57 -6.57
CA PHE A 265 -4.83 -19.51 -6.33
C PHE A 265 -5.48 -19.61 -4.95
N LEU A 266 -5.93 -20.80 -4.52
CA LEU A 266 -6.63 -20.98 -3.26
C LEU A 266 -5.74 -20.78 -2.03
N SER A 267 -4.43 -21.02 -2.15
CA SER A 267 -3.46 -20.76 -1.08
C SER A 267 -3.11 -19.28 -0.87
N VAL A 268 -3.34 -18.43 -1.89
CA VAL A 268 -2.95 -17.01 -1.90
C VAL A 268 -4.15 -16.05 -1.83
N LEU A 269 -5.27 -16.40 -2.47
CA LEU A 269 -6.45 -15.54 -2.52
C LEU A 269 -7.35 -15.78 -1.30
N PRO A 270 -7.61 -14.76 -0.46
CA PRO A 270 -8.40 -14.94 0.75
C PRO A 270 -9.85 -15.29 0.39
N GLN A 271 -10.39 -16.35 1.01
CA GLN A 271 -11.71 -16.95 0.73
C GLN A 271 -12.84 -15.93 0.53
N ARG A 272 -12.83 -14.81 1.27
CA ARG A 272 -13.77 -13.68 1.13
C ARG A 272 -13.84 -13.00 -0.25
N LYS A 273 -12.92 -13.30 -1.19
CA LYS A 273 -13.04 -12.92 -2.62
C LYS A 273 -14.04 -13.78 -3.40
N GLY A 274 -14.65 -14.80 -2.78
CA GLY A 274 -15.53 -15.75 -3.47
C GLY A 274 -14.76 -16.71 -4.37
N ALA A 275 -13.55 -17.09 -3.96
CA ALA A 275 -12.70 -18.04 -4.67
C ALA A 275 -13.20 -19.48 -4.45
N CYS A 276 -14.38 -19.80 -4.99
CA CYS A 276 -14.80 -21.19 -5.18
C CYS A 276 -14.05 -21.77 -6.39
N ALA A 277 -13.59 -23.02 -6.26
CA ALA A 277 -13.14 -23.81 -7.39
C ALA A 277 -14.30 -24.00 -8.39
N LYS A 278 -13.98 -24.14 -9.67
CA LYS A 278 -14.93 -24.63 -10.67
C LYS A 278 -14.84 -26.15 -10.73
N ASP A 279 -15.91 -26.83 -10.32
CA ASP A 279 -16.04 -28.27 -10.53
C ASP A 279 -16.17 -28.55 -12.04
N ASN A 280 -15.11 -29.10 -12.65
CA ASN A 280 -15.12 -29.52 -14.05
C ASN A 280 -15.99 -30.77 -14.23
N LYS A 281 -17.29 -30.56 -14.44
CA LYS A 281 -18.24 -31.56 -14.94
C LYS A 281 -18.78 -31.16 -16.31
N GLU A 282 -18.07 -31.58 -17.34
CA GLU A 282 -18.68 -31.87 -18.65
C GLU A 282 -19.17 -33.33 -18.64
N LYS A 283 -20.29 -33.73 -19.26
CA LYS A 283 -21.27 -33.00 -20.09
C LYS A 283 -22.65 -33.71 -20.07
N ASP A 284 -23.61 -33.14 -20.80
CA ASP A 284 -24.88 -33.69 -21.27
C ASP A 284 -26.09 -33.82 -20.31
N ALA A 285 -27.01 -32.83 -20.42
CA ALA A 285 -28.42 -33.04 -20.79
C ALA A 285 -29.09 -31.68 -21.09
N SER A 286 -30.06 -31.66 -22.02
CA SER A 286 -30.86 -30.47 -22.37
C SER A 286 -32.31 -30.61 -21.88
N CYS A 287 -32.88 -29.54 -21.31
CA CYS A 287 -34.30 -29.18 -21.49
C CYS A 287 -34.58 -27.72 -21.06
N ASP A 288 -35.84 -27.30 -21.20
CA ASP A 288 -36.32 -25.92 -21.35
C ASP A 288 -36.90 -25.28 -20.05
N ASN A 289 -37.34 -24.03 -20.16
CA ASN A 289 -38.05 -23.16 -19.20
C ASN A 289 -39.07 -23.83 -18.25
N THR A 290 -39.27 -23.22 -17.07
CA THR A 290 -40.55 -22.55 -16.65
C THR A 290 -40.32 -21.74 -15.34
N GLN A 291 -41.22 -20.80 -15.03
CA GLN A 291 -41.15 -19.82 -13.94
C GLN A 291 -41.72 -20.30 -12.58
N ASP A 292 -41.39 -19.53 -11.54
CA ASP A 292 -42.14 -19.25 -10.30
C ASP A 292 -42.67 -20.39 -9.39
N VAL A 293 -42.19 -20.40 -8.13
CA VAL A 293 -43.05 -20.47 -6.93
C VAL A 293 -42.41 -19.79 -5.71
N LYS A 294 -43.25 -19.40 -4.74
CA LYS A 294 -42.87 -18.60 -3.55
C LYS A 294 -42.29 -19.41 -2.39
N ALA A 295 -41.43 -18.70 -1.65
CA ALA A 295 -41.05 -18.80 -0.24
C ALA A 295 -41.78 -19.77 0.70
N THR A 296 -41.02 -20.34 1.64
CA THR A 296 -41.46 -20.68 3.00
C THR A 296 -40.40 -20.22 4.01
N ASP A 297 -40.86 -19.86 5.21
CA ASP A 297 -40.05 -19.43 6.36
C ASP A 297 -39.83 -20.62 7.33
N CYS A 298 -38.70 -20.61 8.04
CA CYS A 298 -38.47 -21.40 9.26
C CYS A 298 -37.29 -20.80 10.02
N GLY A 299 -37.60 -19.99 11.03
CA GLY A 299 -36.62 -19.13 11.70
C GLY A 299 -35.72 -19.78 12.76
N ASN A 300 -34.65 -19.03 13.04
CA ASN A 300 -34.08 -18.79 14.37
C ASN A 300 -33.47 -19.96 15.17
N SER A 301 -32.14 -19.92 15.32
CA SER A 301 -31.51 -20.17 16.62
C SER A 301 -30.50 -19.06 16.91
N SER A 302 -30.50 -18.58 18.16
CA SER A 302 -29.76 -17.39 18.58
C SER A 302 -28.72 -17.74 19.63
N GLU A 303 -27.46 -17.42 19.39
CA GLU A 303 -26.43 -17.35 20.42
C GLU A 303 -25.60 -16.06 20.26
N THR A 304 -24.96 -15.63 21.35
CA THR A 304 -24.59 -14.22 21.57
C THR A 304 -23.10 -14.02 21.84
N CYS A 305 -22.67 -12.76 21.68
CA CYS A 305 -21.35 -12.19 21.98
C CYS A 305 -20.18 -12.77 21.13
N ASP A 306 -19.07 -12.06 20.90
CA ASP A 306 -18.61 -10.84 21.59
C ASP A 306 -18.27 -9.65 20.69
N LYS A 307 -18.26 -8.46 21.29
CA LYS A 307 -17.75 -7.23 20.68
C LYS A 307 -16.26 -7.09 21.01
N ASP A 308 -15.40 -6.90 20.01
CA ASP A 308 -14.10 -6.25 20.25
C ASP A 308 -13.76 -5.27 19.12
N VAL A 309 -13.09 -4.18 19.49
CA VAL A 309 -12.94 -2.95 18.71
C VAL A 309 -11.48 -2.71 18.38
N LYS A 310 -11.11 -2.81 17.10
CA LYS A 310 -10.07 -2.02 16.40
C LYS A 310 -10.38 -2.08 14.89
N GLY A 311 -10.15 -1.04 14.09
CA GLY A 311 -9.54 0.24 14.43
C GLY A 311 -8.92 0.89 13.20
N GLU A 312 -9.76 1.28 12.25
CA GLU A 312 -9.34 2.04 11.07
C GLU A 312 -9.00 3.48 11.47
N ASP A 313 -7.89 4.04 10.95
CA ASP A 313 -7.53 5.44 11.13
C ASP A 313 -6.94 5.94 9.80
N CYS A 314 -7.84 6.27 8.86
CA CYS A 314 -7.48 6.78 7.54
C CYS A 314 -6.70 8.08 7.66
N VAL A 315 -5.48 8.13 7.12
CA VAL A 315 -4.71 9.37 6.99
C VAL A 315 -5.22 10.13 5.78
N ASP A 316 -6.20 11.00 6.01
CA ASP A 316 -6.66 11.98 5.04
C ASP A 316 -5.79 13.26 5.07
N SER A 317 -5.67 13.89 3.90
CA SER A 317 -4.88 15.09 3.63
C SER A 317 -5.68 16.04 2.75
N SER A 318 -5.84 17.27 3.25
CA SER A 318 -6.67 18.32 2.66
C SER A 318 -6.28 18.69 1.22
N GLY A 319 -7.19 18.45 0.27
CA GLY A 319 -7.20 19.12 -1.03
C GLY A 319 -8.23 20.27 -1.00
N THR A 320 -7.80 21.49 -1.30
CA THR A 320 -8.68 22.67 -1.32
C THR A 320 -9.47 22.71 -2.63
N CYS A 321 -10.79 22.78 -2.55
CA CYS A 321 -11.68 22.96 -3.70
C CYS A 321 -12.16 24.41 -3.74
N ASP A 322 -11.67 25.18 -4.70
CA ASP A 322 -12.15 26.55 -4.94
C ASP A 322 -13.45 26.50 -5.76
N LYS A 323 -14.46 27.25 -5.30
CA LYS A 323 -15.72 27.45 -6.02
C LYS A 323 -16.27 28.86 -5.79
N THR A 324 -16.33 29.61 -6.88
CA THR A 324 -16.90 30.94 -6.99
C THR A 324 -18.37 30.99 -6.59
N LYS A 325 -18.77 32.07 -5.91
CA LYS A 325 -20.18 32.45 -5.76
C LYS A 325 -20.80 32.94 -7.07
N THR A 326 -22.10 32.73 -7.20
CA THR A 326 -23.04 33.65 -7.86
C THR A 326 -24.33 33.65 -7.04
N ASP A 327 -24.86 34.81 -6.70
CA ASP A 327 -25.94 34.97 -5.72
C ASP A 327 -27.35 35.04 -6.36
N SER A 328 -28.40 34.67 -5.62
CA SER A 328 -29.79 35.05 -5.92
C SER A 328 -30.71 35.03 -4.68
N GLU A 329 -31.41 36.15 -4.49
CA GLU A 329 -32.51 36.47 -3.57
C GLU A 329 -33.72 35.48 -3.64
N THR A 330 -34.67 35.33 -2.68
CA THR A 330 -34.90 35.75 -1.26
C THR A 330 -35.36 34.47 -0.47
N CYS A 331 -36.10 34.38 0.67
CA CYS A 331 -36.85 35.23 1.63
C CYS A 331 -36.93 34.44 2.99
N GLY A 332 -37.60 34.85 4.09
CA GLY A 332 -38.26 36.10 4.51
C GLY A 332 -39.52 35.86 5.39
N ALA A 333 -39.57 36.44 6.61
CA ALA A 333 -40.65 36.38 7.62
C ALA A 333 -40.93 34.98 8.27
N ASP A 334 -41.44 34.81 9.50
CA ASP A 334 -41.65 35.81 10.58
C ASP A 334 -41.55 35.24 12.01
N VAL A 335 -41.35 36.19 12.93
CA VAL A 335 -41.40 36.18 14.42
C VAL A 335 -42.66 35.49 14.99
N LYS A 336 -42.63 34.63 16.02
CA LYS A 336 -42.56 34.97 17.48
C LYS A 336 -42.61 33.71 18.39
N ALA A 337 -42.37 33.88 19.69
CA ALA A 337 -42.60 32.88 20.73
C ALA A 337 -43.67 33.33 21.74
N THR A 338 -44.36 32.36 22.37
CA THR A 338 -45.19 32.54 23.57
C THR A 338 -45.19 31.23 24.38
N ASP A 339 -44.83 31.31 25.66
CA ASP A 339 -44.98 30.22 26.62
C ASP A 339 -46.45 30.00 27.01
N GLN A 340 -46.78 28.80 27.50
CA GLN A 340 -47.84 28.66 28.49
C GLN A 340 -47.60 27.46 29.41
N GLU A 341 -47.80 27.70 30.70
CA GLU A 341 -47.64 26.71 31.77
C GLU A 341 -48.85 25.75 31.81
N ASN A 342 -48.66 24.56 32.36
CA ASN A 342 -49.77 23.82 32.95
C ASN A 342 -49.30 22.95 34.12
N THR A 343 -49.46 23.46 35.33
CA THR A 343 -49.17 22.76 36.60
C THR A 343 -50.48 22.34 37.27
N SER A 344 -50.66 21.04 37.49
CA SER A 344 -51.78 20.51 38.28
C SER A 344 -51.36 19.31 39.15
N GLU A 345 -50.56 19.64 40.17
CA GLU A 345 -50.79 19.13 41.54
C GLU A 345 -52.31 19.27 41.88
N ILE A 346 -52.96 18.45 42.71
CA ILE A 346 -52.53 17.64 43.86
C ILE A 346 -53.56 16.49 44.03
N SER A 347 -53.26 15.33 44.59
CA SER A 347 -53.53 15.05 46.01
C SER A 347 -53.09 13.66 46.45
N ASP A 348 -52.62 13.59 47.69
CA ASP A 348 -51.90 12.47 48.28
C ASP A 348 -52.78 11.37 48.90
N LYS A 349 -52.10 10.29 49.31
CA LYS A 349 -52.48 9.54 50.51
C LYS A 349 -51.27 9.44 51.45
N SER A 350 -51.51 9.90 52.69
CA SER A 350 -50.63 9.82 53.88
C SER A 350 -49.49 10.83 53.94
#